data_AF-A0A3N7FEF2-F1
#
_entry.id   AF-A0A3N7FEF2-F1
#
_cell.length_a   1.000
_cell.length_b   1.000
_cell.length_c   1.000
_cell.angle_alpha   90.00
_cell.angle_beta   90.00
_cell.angle_gamma   90.00
#
_symmetry.space_group_name_H-M   'P 1'
#
loop_
_entity.id
_entity.type
_entity.pdbx_description
1 polymer ?
#
loop_
_entity_poly.entity_id
_entity_poly.type
_entity_poly.pdbx_seq_one_letter_code
_entity_poly.pdbx_strand_id
1 'polypeptide(L)'
;MRQDFSFCPCFGDRSFDDTEPDRDPVLLVSGIAGSILHSKKKNGSETRVWVRLLLADLEFKKKIWSVYNPKTGYTEVLDSDTEIVVPDDDSGLYAIDILDPSWFVKLIHLSGVYHFHDMIDMLVKCGYKKGTTLFGYGYDFRQSNRIEKSMEGLKAKLEAAYKASGGRKVNIISHSMGGLLVSCFISLHKDLFSEFVNKWICIACPFQGAPGCINDSLLTGLQFVDGFESYFFVSRWTMHQLLVECPSIYEMLPNPDFNWKTEPQIQVWRKQSNDVETPAKLESFGPVECITLFEEALKNNELNYNGNTIALPFNLSILKRAAAMVQRHPQ
;
A
#
# COMPACT_ATOMS: atom_id res chain seq x y z
N MET A 1 -29.34 -41.64 -32.75
CA MET A 1 -29.79 -40.51 -31.91
C MET A 1 -29.55 -40.90 -30.46
N ARG A 2 -28.81 -40.05 -29.74
CA ARG A 2 -28.44 -40.07 -28.30
C ARG A 2 -27.33 -41.06 -27.89
N GLN A 3 -26.17 -40.45 -27.63
CA GLN A 3 -25.00 -40.97 -26.96
C GLN A 3 -25.17 -40.89 -25.43
N ASP A 4 -24.66 -41.90 -24.75
CA ASP A 4 -24.39 -41.92 -23.33
C ASP A 4 -23.29 -40.91 -22.96
N PHE A 5 -23.51 -40.14 -21.89
CA PHE A 5 -22.42 -39.61 -21.08
C PHE A 5 -22.73 -39.84 -19.60
N SER A 6 -21.88 -40.68 -19.01
CA SER A 6 -21.82 -41.06 -17.61
C SER A 6 -21.63 -39.82 -16.72
N PHE A 7 -22.54 -39.66 -15.76
CA PHE A 7 -22.47 -38.66 -14.71
C PHE A 7 -21.45 -39.12 -13.64
N CYS A 8 -20.53 -38.24 -13.28
CA CYS A 8 -19.46 -38.48 -12.32
C CYS A 8 -20.05 -38.71 -10.89
N PRO A 9 -19.78 -39.84 -10.20
CA PRO A 9 -20.36 -40.15 -8.91
C PRO A 9 -19.42 -39.74 -7.77
N CYS A 10 -19.36 -38.45 -7.42
CA CYS A 10 -18.62 -37.97 -6.24
C CYS A 10 -19.35 -36.89 -5.42
N PHE A 11 -20.65 -36.68 -5.65
CA PHE A 11 -21.48 -35.86 -4.77
C PHE A 11 -22.45 -36.78 -4.03
N GLY A 12 -22.00 -37.30 -2.89
CA GLY A 12 -22.90 -37.91 -1.93
C GLY A 12 -23.83 -36.84 -1.38
N ASP A 13 -25.13 -37.14 -1.37
CA ASP A 13 -26.16 -36.39 -0.67
C ASP A 13 -25.76 -36.18 0.79
N ARG A 14 -25.28 -34.97 1.13
CA ARG A 14 -25.17 -34.53 2.51
C ARG A 14 -26.47 -33.86 2.88
N SER A 15 -27.17 -34.46 3.85
CA SER A 15 -28.15 -33.79 4.70
C SER A 15 -27.64 -32.40 5.09
N PHE A 16 -28.45 -31.38 4.80
CA PHE A 16 -28.27 -30.04 5.35
C PHE A 16 -28.52 -30.11 6.85
N ASP A 17 -27.48 -30.43 7.59
CA ASP A 17 -27.38 -30.07 9.00
C ASP A 17 -26.93 -28.61 9.04
N ASP A 18 -27.64 -27.76 9.78
CA ASP A 18 -27.41 -26.32 9.96
C ASP A 18 -26.11 -26.02 10.75
N THR A 19 -25.05 -26.80 10.53
CA THR A 19 -23.72 -26.46 11.03
C THR A 19 -23.09 -25.47 10.06
N GLU A 20 -22.91 -24.22 10.49
CA GLU A 20 -22.17 -23.21 9.73
C GLU A 20 -20.86 -23.80 9.20
N PRO A 21 -20.48 -23.57 7.93
CA PRO A 21 -19.26 -24.13 7.40
C PRO A 21 -18.06 -23.64 8.23
N ASP A 22 -17.33 -24.60 8.81
CA ASP A 22 -16.10 -24.39 9.57
C ASP A 22 -14.99 -23.86 8.64
N ARG A 23 -15.04 -22.56 8.35
CA ARG A 23 -14.03 -21.84 7.58
C ARG A 23 -13.12 -21.12 8.55
N ASP A 24 -11.82 -21.39 8.47
CA ASP A 24 -10.81 -20.59 9.16
C ASP A 24 -11.02 -19.11 8.82
N PRO A 25 -11.08 -18.21 9.81
CA PRO A 25 -11.28 -16.79 9.53
C PRO A 25 -10.12 -16.19 8.73
N VAL A 26 -10.42 -15.22 7.86
CA VAL A 26 -9.47 -14.58 6.95
C VAL A 26 -9.39 -13.08 7.19
N LEU A 27 -8.16 -12.55 7.30
CA LEU A 27 -7.86 -11.13 7.31
C LEU A 27 -7.09 -10.74 6.05
N LEU A 28 -7.68 -9.87 5.24
CA LEU A 28 -7.06 -9.30 4.04
C LEU A 28 -6.26 -8.05 4.40
N VAL A 29 -5.01 -7.92 3.95
CA VAL A 29 -4.12 -6.78 4.27
C VAL A 29 -3.64 -6.12 2.96
N SER A 30 -3.91 -4.82 2.79
CA SER A 30 -3.62 -4.13 1.52
C SER A 30 -2.16 -3.83 1.27
N GLY A 31 -1.83 -3.58 0.00
CA GLY A 31 -0.54 -3.05 -0.41
C GLY A 31 -0.45 -1.53 -0.32
N ILE A 32 0.67 -0.99 -0.81
CA ILE A 32 0.84 0.45 -0.99
C ILE A 32 -0.27 1.00 -1.87
N ALA A 33 -0.83 2.15 -1.48
CA ALA A 33 -1.93 2.81 -2.17
C ALA A 33 -3.24 1.99 -2.29
N GLY A 34 -3.30 0.79 -1.69
CA GLY A 34 -4.45 -0.13 -1.73
C GLY A 34 -5.49 0.08 -0.63
N SER A 35 -5.45 1.23 0.04
CA SER A 35 -6.38 1.60 1.11
C SER A 35 -7.00 2.96 0.81
N ILE A 36 -8.32 3.11 1.05
CA ILE A 36 -8.99 4.41 1.05
C ILE A 36 -8.43 5.27 2.19
N LEU A 37 -8.08 6.52 1.88
CA LEU A 37 -7.70 7.54 2.86
C LEU A 37 -8.71 8.67 2.87
N HIS A 38 -9.12 9.07 4.07
CA HIS A 38 -9.92 10.26 4.33
C HIS A 38 -9.06 11.31 5.03
N SER A 39 -9.28 12.57 4.66
CA SER A 39 -8.87 13.72 5.49
C SER A 39 -10.02 14.05 6.42
N LYS A 40 -9.75 13.99 7.72
CA LYS A 40 -10.71 14.26 8.79
C LYS A 40 -10.35 15.57 9.48
N LYS A 41 -11.32 16.49 9.53
CA LYS A 41 -11.18 17.75 10.28
C LYS A 41 -11.49 17.54 11.76
N LYS A 42 -10.99 18.44 12.61
CA LYS A 42 -11.30 18.48 14.06
C LYS A 42 -12.80 18.52 14.38
N ASN A 43 -13.63 19.09 13.49
CA ASN A 43 -15.09 19.12 13.66
C ASN A 43 -15.79 17.79 13.29
N GLY A 44 -15.02 16.75 12.93
CA GLY A 44 -15.52 15.44 12.55
C GLY A 44 -15.85 15.27 11.06
N SER A 45 -15.80 16.33 10.24
CA SER A 45 -16.09 16.20 8.81
C SER A 45 -14.98 15.43 8.10
N GLU A 46 -15.35 14.41 7.33
CA GLU A 46 -14.41 13.60 6.56
C GLU A 46 -14.56 13.85 5.05
N THR A 47 -13.44 13.80 4.33
CA THR A 47 -13.43 13.83 2.87
C THR A 47 -12.49 12.77 2.34
N ARG A 48 -12.96 11.92 1.42
CA ARG A 48 -12.07 10.99 0.71
C ARG A 48 -11.04 11.75 -0.13
N VAL A 49 -9.77 11.49 0.15
CA VAL A 49 -8.63 12.10 -0.55
C VAL A 49 -7.88 11.08 -1.40
N TRP A 50 -8.04 9.78 -1.10
CA TRP A 50 -7.48 8.68 -1.88
C TRP A 50 -8.37 7.42 -1.75
N VAL A 51 -8.62 6.62 -2.79
CA VAL A 51 -8.55 7.01 -4.20
C VAL A 51 -9.77 7.87 -4.52
N ARG A 52 -9.59 8.84 -5.40
CA ARG A 52 -10.64 9.75 -5.85
C ARG A 52 -10.44 10.05 -7.32
N LEU A 53 -11.52 10.05 -8.09
CA LEU A 53 -11.51 10.54 -9.48
C LEU A 53 -11.94 12.01 -9.58
N LEU A 54 -13.07 12.37 -8.96
CA LEU A 54 -13.60 13.72 -9.07
C LEU A 54 -12.76 14.72 -8.27
N LEU A 55 -12.18 15.71 -8.96
CA LEU A 55 -11.27 16.71 -8.38
C LEU A 55 -10.07 16.08 -7.66
N ALA A 56 -9.60 14.92 -8.15
CA ALA A 56 -8.54 14.11 -7.55
C ALA A 56 -7.33 14.97 -7.18
N ASP A 57 -6.72 15.62 -8.18
CA ASP A 57 -5.50 16.41 -8.00
C ASP A 57 -5.72 17.59 -7.03
N LEU A 58 -6.82 18.34 -7.17
CA LEU A 58 -7.14 19.48 -6.31
C LEU A 58 -7.26 19.07 -4.83
N GLU A 59 -8.01 18.01 -4.55
CA GLU A 59 -8.28 17.56 -3.18
C GLU A 59 -7.05 16.89 -2.57
N PHE A 60 -6.28 16.16 -3.38
CA PHE A 60 -5.00 15.59 -2.98
C PHE A 60 -4.04 16.70 -2.56
N LYS A 61 -3.81 17.70 -3.42
CA LYS A 61 -2.95 18.86 -3.13
C LYS A 61 -3.32 19.56 -1.83
N LYS A 62 -4.62 19.77 -1.60
CA LYS A 62 -5.10 20.52 -0.43
C LYS A 62 -4.99 19.74 0.87
N LYS A 63 -5.23 18.42 0.84
CA LYS A 63 -5.58 17.66 2.05
C LYS A 63 -4.68 16.48 2.38
N ILE A 64 -3.83 16.00 1.46
CA ILE A 64 -2.96 14.83 1.71
C ILE A 64 -1.47 15.12 1.58
N TRP A 65 -1.08 16.18 0.87
CA TRP A 65 0.33 16.57 0.84
C TRP A 65 0.87 16.75 2.25
N SER A 66 2.06 16.19 2.44
CA SER A 66 2.62 15.92 3.75
C SER A 66 4.13 16.02 3.69
N VAL A 67 4.74 16.25 4.86
CA VAL A 67 6.18 16.30 5.05
C VAL A 67 6.56 15.34 6.17
N TYR A 68 7.68 14.67 6.02
CA TYR A 68 8.21 13.79 7.02
C TYR A 68 8.81 14.57 8.20
N ASN A 69 8.38 14.23 9.40
CA ASN A 69 8.91 14.79 10.62
C ASN A 69 9.92 13.80 11.24
N PRO A 70 11.24 14.09 11.21
CA PRO A 70 12.25 13.18 11.72
C PRO A 70 12.24 13.05 13.24
N LYS A 71 11.53 13.90 13.98
CA LYS A 71 11.40 13.77 15.45
C LYS A 71 10.34 12.73 15.80
N THR A 72 9.18 12.80 15.17
CA THR A 72 8.04 11.91 15.43
C THR A 72 8.15 10.61 14.64
N GLY A 73 8.81 10.65 13.48
CA GLY A 73 8.90 9.54 12.55
C GLY A 73 7.68 9.39 11.63
N TYR A 74 6.76 10.35 11.65
CA TYR A 74 5.54 10.36 10.85
C TYR A 74 5.66 11.28 9.64
N THR A 75 4.95 10.92 8.57
CA THR A 75 4.61 11.80 7.44
C THR A 75 3.34 12.56 7.79
N GLU A 76 3.49 13.84 8.11
CA GLU A 76 2.46 14.70 8.70
C GLU A 76 1.86 15.60 7.61
N VAL A 77 0.53 15.72 7.58
CA VAL A 77 -0.15 16.58 6.61
C VAL A 77 0.19 18.05 6.81
N LEU A 78 0.25 18.80 5.70
CA LEU A 78 0.52 20.23 5.74
C LEU A 78 -0.62 21.05 6.36
N ASP A 79 -1.86 20.56 6.29
CA ASP A 79 -3.02 21.18 6.94
C ASP A 79 -3.12 20.72 8.41
N SER A 80 -2.74 21.61 9.33
CA SER A 80 -2.72 21.38 10.79
C SER A 80 -4.10 21.16 11.43
N ASP A 81 -5.19 21.42 10.71
CA ASP A 81 -6.55 21.19 11.19
C ASP A 81 -7.13 19.84 10.76
N THR A 82 -6.33 19.05 10.04
CA THR A 82 -6.73 17.73 9.56
C THR A 82 -5.79 16.63 9.98
N GLU A 83 -6.33 15.41 9.98
CA GLU A 83 -5.57 14.18 10.07
C GLU A 83 -5.98 13.22 8.96
N ILE A 84 -5.09 12.29 8.62
CA ILE A 84 -5.42 11.21 7.70
C ILE A 84 -5.89 9.99 8.49
N VAL A 85 -7.06 9.49 8.09
CA VAL A 85 -7.69 8.31 8.67
C VAL A 85 -8.02 7.32 7.57
N VAL A 86 -8.01 6.04 7.96
CA VAL A 86 -8.46 4.94 7.12
C VAL A 86 -9.82 4.50 7.63
N PRO A 87 -10.85 4.40 6.78
CA PRO A 87 -12.15 3.89 7.19
C PRO A 87 -12.06 2.46 7.74
N ASP A 88 -12.83 2.14 8.79
CA ASP A 88 -12.93 0.78 9.35
C ASP A 88 -14.29 0.12 9.09
N ASP A 89 -15.12 0.76 8.26
CA ASP A 89 -16.44 0.25 7.85
C ASP A 89 -16.36 -1.16 7.25
N ASP A 90 -17.46 -1.91 7.39
CA ASP A 90 -17.58 -3.29 6.91
C ASP A 90 -16.44 -4.18 7.43
N SER A 91 -16.10 -4.02 8.72
CA SER A 91 -14.97 -4.72 9.35
C SER A 91 -13.65 -4.49 8.62
N GLY A 92 -13.41 -3.26 8.17
CA GLY A 92 -12.23 -2.82 7.43
C GLY A 92 -12.17 -3.29 5.97
N LEU A 93 -13.17 -4.02 5.48
CA LEU A 93 -13.25 -4.43 4.07
C LEU A 93 -13.53 -3.24 3.17
N TYR A 94 -14.34 -2.27 3.61
CA TYR A 94 -14.68 -1.10 2.80
C TYR A 94 -13.44 -0.34 2.30
N ALA A 95 -12.43 -0.20 3.16
CA ALA A 95 -11.21 0.54 2.82
C ALA A 95 -10.37 -0.12 1.71
N ILE A 96 -10.54 -1.42 1.46
CA ILE A 96 -9.68 -2.20 0.56
C ILE A 96 -10.46 -2.86 -0.59
N ASP A 97 -11.78 -2.72 -0.63
CA ASP A 97 -12.69 -3.35 -1.60
C ASP A 97 -12.61 -2.64 -2.98
N ILE A 98 -13.35 -1.53 -3.13
CA ILE A 98 -13.33 -0.65 -4.31
C ILE A 98 -12.81 0.71 -3.86
N LEU A 99 -11.61 1.11 -4.33
CA LEU A 99 -10.88 2.28 -3.82
C LEU A 99 -11.56 3.62 -4.17
N ASP A 100 -12.31 3.68 -5.27
CA ASP A 100 -13.28 4.76 -5.51
C ASP A 100 -14.70 4.18 -5.61
N PRO A 101 -15.47 4.12 -4.51
CA PRO A 101 -16.79 3.52 -4.50
C PRO A 101 -17.90 4.45 -5.04
N SER A 102 -17.57 5.46 -5.86
CA SER A 102 -18.57 6.37 -6.43
C SER A 102 -19.55 5.65 -7.37
N TRP A 103 -20.79 6.14 -7.43
CA TRP A 103 -21.85 5.54 -8.23
C TRP A 103 -21.47 5.41 -9.71
N PHE A 104 -20.75 6.40 -10.24
CA PHE A 104 -20.31 6.43 -11.63
C PHE A 104 -19.29 5.33 -11.91
N VAL A 105 -18.26 5.17 -11.05
CA VAL A 105 -17.26 4.10 -11.16
C VAL A 105 -17.92 2.73 -11.16
N LYS A 106 -18.88 2.52 -10.26
CA LYS A 106 -19.62 1.26 -10.16
C LYS A 106 -20.47 1.00 -11.41
N LEU A 107 -21.10 2.04 -11.97
CA LEU A 107 -21.93 1.94 -13.17
C LEU A 107 -21.12 1.54 -14.41
N ILE A 108 -19.93 2.12 -14.60
CA ILE A 108 -19.07 1.82 -15.76
C ILE A 108 -18.11 0.64 -15.53
N HIS A 109 -18.10 0.08 -14.31
CA HIS A 109 -17.18 -0.98 -13.88
C HIS A 109 -15.71 -0.67 -14.21
N LEU A 110 -15.22 0.48 -13.73
CA LEU A 110 -13.82 0.85 -13.90
C LEU A 110 -12.93 -0.06 -13.03
N SER A 111 -12.56 -1.22 -13.55
CA SER A 111 -11.85 -2.29 -12.83
C SER A 111 -10.51 -1.85 -12.24
N GLY A 112 -9.89 -0.79 -12.77
CA GLY A 112 -8.63 -0.24 -12.25
C GLY A 112 -8.68 0.24 -10.79
N VAL A 113 -9.87 0.46 -10.22
CA VAL A 113 -10.05 0.82 -8.80
C VAL A 113 -10.69 -0.29 -7.95
N TYR A 114 -10.94 -1.45 -8.54
CA TYR A 114 -11.42 -2.64 -7.84
C TYR A 114 -10.20 -3.39 -7.28
N HIS A 115 -9.94 -3.27 -5.98
CA HIS A 115 -8.71 -3.76 -5.38
C HIS A 115 -8.84 -5.20 -4.85
N PHE A 116 -9.48 -5.40 -3.69
CA PHE A 116 -9.80 -6.74 -3.18
C PHE A 116 -11.19 -7.23 -3.60
N HIS A 117 -11.95 -6.44 -4.35
CA HIS A 117 -13.35 -6.73 -4.68
C HIS A 117 -13.60 -8.17 -5.13
N ASP A 118 -12.90 -8.62 -6.17
CA ASP A 118 -13.11 -9.97 -6.72
C ASP A 118 -12.76 -11.07 -5.72
N MET A 119 -11.74 -10.85 -4.87
CA MET A 119 -11.36 -11.78 -3.81
C MET A 119 -12.40 -11.82 -2.69
N ILE A 120 -12.91 -10.66 -2.28
CA ILE A 120 -13.97 -10.54 -1.27
C ILE A 120 -15.23 -11.24 -1.79
N ASP A 121 -15.65 -10.95 -3.02
CA ASP A 121 -16.81 -11.56 -3.66
C ASP A 121 -16.68 -13.08 -3.79
N MET A 122 -15.49 -13.56 -4.17
CA MET A 122 -15.19 -15.00 -4.25
C MET A 122 -15.28 -15.65 -2.87
N LEU A 123 -14.66 -15.07 -1.84
CA LEU A 123 -14.69 -15.62 -0.47
C LEU A 123 -16.12 -15.65 0.08
N VAL A 124 -16.90 -14.59 -0.13
CA VAL A 124 -18.32 -14.56 0.26
C VAL A 124 -19.11 -15.66 -0.45
N LYS A 125 -18.91 -15.87 -1.77
CA LYS A 125 -19.51 -16.99 -2.52
C LYS A 125 -19.08 -18.36 -1.99
N CYS A 126 -17.90 -18.47 -1.40
CA CYS A 126 -17.42 -19.69 -0.72
C CYS A 126 -17.96 -19.89 0.71
N GLY A 127 -18.83 -18.99 1.18
CA GLY A 127 -19.51 -19.07 2.48
C GLY A 127 -18.83 -18.29 3.61
N TYR A 128 -17.86 -17.43 3.31
CA TYR A 128 -17.29 -16.53 4.32
C TYR A 128 -18.28 -15.40 4.66
N LYS A 129 -18.30 -14.99 5.93
CA LYS A 129 -19.20 -13.94 6.45
C LYS A 129 -18.38 -12.73 6.88
N LYS A 130 -18.66 -11.58 6.25
CA LYS A 130 -18.03 -10.30 6.62
C LYS A 130 -18.26 -10.00 8.10
N GLY A 131 -17.20 -9.64 8.82
CA GLY A 131 -17.25 -9.35 10.26
C GLY A 131 -17.37 -10.56 11.18
N THR A 132 -17.40 -11.78 10.65
CA THR A 132 -17.39 -13.02 11.45
C THR A 132 -16.25 -13.94 11.06
N THR A 133 -16.06 -14.19 9.77
CA THR A 133 -14.96 -15.00 9.22
C THR A 133 -14.17 -14.30 8.12
N LEU A 134 -14.57 -13.10 7.70
CA LEU A 134 -13.85 -12.30 6.71
C LEU A 134 -13.71 -10.86 7.18
N PHE A 135 -12.47 -10.37 7.17
CA PHE A 135 -12.07 -9.07 7.68
C PHE A 135 -11.08 -8.41 6.71
N GLY A 136 -11.04 -7.07 6.69
CA GLY A 136 -10.08 -6.30 5.92
C GLY A 136 -9.25 -5.40 6.81
N TYR A 137 -8.00 -5.13 6.44
CA TYR A 137 -7.13 -4.19 7.11
C TYR A 137 -6.45 -3.28 6.08
N GLY A 138 -7.01 -2.09 5.96
CA GLY A 138 -6.34 -0.96 5.34
C GLY A 138 -5.55 -0.15 6.36
N TYR A 139 -4.51 0.54 5.90
CA TYR A 139 -3.64 1.36 6.74
C TYR A 139 -3.11 2.56 5.95
N ASP A 140 -2.56 3.55 6.67
CA ASP A 140 -1.95 4.71 6.04
C ASP A 140 -0.63 4.31 5.37
N PHE A 141 -0.72 3.97 4.09
CA PHE A 141 0.39 3.48 3.28
C PHE A 141 1.53 4.49 3.11
N ARG A 142 1.37 5.75 3.54
CA ARG A 142 2.41 6.76 3.49
C ARG A 142 3.45 6.54 4.59
N GLN A 143 3.03 5.97 5.71
CA GLN A 143 3.85 5.79 6.90
C GLN A 143 4.77 4.57 6.79
N SER A 144 5.74 4.49 7.71
CA SER A 144 6.56 3.28 7.86
C SER A 144 5.71 2.06 8.20
N ASN A 145 6.09 0.89 7.68
CA ASN A 145 5.50 -0.40 8.01
C ASN A 145 5.69 -0.82 9.47
N ARG A 146 6.43 -0.04 10.27
CA ARG A 146 6.66 -0.29 11.71
C ARG A 146 6.19 0.87 12.58
N ILE A 147 5.49 1.83 11.98
CA ILE A 147 4.94 2.94 12.75
C ILE A 147 3.93 2.38 13.76
N GLU A 148 3.96 2.92 14.98
CA GLU A 148 3.15 2.43 16.10
C GLU A 148 1.67 2.31 15.73
N LYS A 149 1.11 3.32 15.05
CA LYS A 149 -0.30 3.35 14.62
C LYS A 149 -0.67 2.14 13.74
N SER A 150 0.21 1.71 12.83
CA SER A 150 -0.05 0.56 11.96
C SER A 150 0.16 -0.78 12.69
N MET A 151 1.14 -0.87 13.60
CA MET A 151 1.37 -2.08 14.39
C MET A 151 0.25 -2.34 15.40
N GLU A 152 -0.13 -1.33 16.19
CA GLU A 152 -1.25 -1.45 17.13
C GLU A 152 -2.59 -1.59 16.40
N GLY A 153 -2.75 -0.97 15.23
CA GLY A 153 -3.93 -1.17 14.39
C GLY A 153 -4.07 -2.61 13.90
N LEU A 154 -2.99 -3.22 13.39
CA LEU A 154 -3.01 -4.62 12.94
C LEU A 154 -3.25 -5.59 14.11
N LYS A 155 -2.63 -5.34 15.26
CA LYS A 155 -2.89 -6.08 16.51
C LYS A 155 -4.36 -6.04 16.90
N ALA A 156 -4.94 -4.84 17.00
CA ALA A 156 -6.34 -4.66 17.36
C ALA A 156 -7.27 -5.38 16.37
N LYS A 157 -6.92 -5.35 15.08
CA LYS A 157 -7.70 -6.05 14.05
C LYS A 157 -7.64 -7.56 14.18
N LEU A 158 -6.47 -8.12 14.45
CA LEU A 158 -6.30 -9.56 14.70
C LEU A 158 -7.04 -10.01 15.96
N GLU A 159 -6.94 -9.25 17.05
CA GLU A 159 -7.69 -9.54 18.29
C GLU A 159 -9.21 -9.51 18.06
N ALA A 160 -9.70 -8.50 17.33
CA ALA A 160 -11.12 -8.38 17.00
C ALA A 160 -11.59 -9.54 16.12
N ALA A 161 -10.83 -9.90 15.09
CA ALA A 161 -11.12 -11.03 14.21
C ALA A 161 -11.12 -12.35 14.99
N TYR A 162 -10.09 -12.61 15.81
CA TYR A 162 -9.99 -13.80 16.66
C TYR A 162 -11.22 -13.96 17.58
N LYS A 163 -11.63 -12.87 18.25
CA LYS A 163 -12.82 -12.87 19.12
C LYS A 163 -14.12 -13.09 18.33
N ALA A 164 -14.30 -12.36 17.22
CA ALA A 164 -15.48 -12.47 16.37
C ALA A 164 -15.63 -13.85 15.73
N SER A 165 -14.52 -14.58 15.56
CA SER A 165 -14.49 -15.94 15.02
C SER A 165 -14.54 -17.05 16.09
N GLY A 166 -14.90 -16.72 17.33
CA GLY A 166 -15.07 -17.69 18.41
C GLY A 166 -13.75 -18.22 18.98
N GLY A 167 -12.67 -17.44 18.92
CA GLY A 167 -11.34 -17.84 19.39
C GLY A 167 -10.57 -18.72 18.40
N ARG A 168 -10.97 -18.73 17.12
CA ARG A 168 -10.23 -19.40 16.05
C ARG A 168 -9.15 -18.50 15.50
N LYS A 169 -7.96 -19.06 15.28
CA LYS A 169 -6.83 -18.36 14.69
C LYS A 169 -7.13 -17.93 13.25
N VAL A 170 -6.60 -16.78 12.85
CA VAL A 170 -6.88 -16.09 11.59
C VAL A 170 -5.83 -16.43 10.54
N ASN A 171 -6.27 -16.66 9.31
CA ASN A 171 -5.41 -16.72 8.13
C ASN A 171 -5.24 -15.31 7.56
N ILE A 172 -4.00 -14.84 7.43
CA ILE A 172 -3.71 -13.55 6.82
C ILE A 172 -3.46 -13.76 5.33
N ILE A 173 -4.10 -12.94 4.48
CA ILE A 173 -3.75 -12.80 3.06
C ILE A 173 -3.30 -11.36 2.84
N SER A 174 -2.01 -11.16 2.59
CA SER A 174 -1.44 -9.83 2.35
C SER A 174 -1.04 -9.65 0.89
N HIS A 175 -1.23 -8.46 0.35
CA HIS A 175 -0.77 -8.09 -0.99
C HIS A 175 0.38 -7.07 -0.96
N SER A 176 1.40 -7.27 -1.79
CA SER A 176 2.49 -6.32 -2.03
C SER A 176 3.12 -5.83 -0.71
N MET A 177 3.21 -4.51 -0.49
CA MET A 177 3.75 -3.91 0.73
C MET A 177 3.04 -4.35 2.02
N GLY A 178 1.79 -4.79 1.96
CA GLY A 178 1.10 -5.36 3.13
C GLY A 178 1.82 -6.59 3.68
N GLY A 179 2.57 -7.31 2.85
CA GLY A 179 3.42 -8.39 3.33
C GLY A 179 4.62 -7.89 4.13
N LEU A 180 5.19 -6.73 3.80
CA LEU A 180 6.24 -6.10 4.60
C LEU A 180 5.69 -5.64 5.95
N LEU A 181 4.49 -5.07 5.98
CA LEU A 181 3.78 -4.74 7.23
C LEU A 181 3.62 -5.97 8.13
N VAL A 182 3.15 -7.11 7.59
CA VAL A 182 2.99 -8.35 8.35
C VAL A 182 4.35 -8.91 8.80
N SER A 183 5.38 -8.85 7.96
CA SER A 183 6.76 -9.23 8.32
C SER A 183 7.31 -8.41 9.51
N CYS A 184 7.05 -7.11 9.47
CA CYS A 184 7.38 -6.18 10.55
C CYS A 184 6.64 -6.54 11.84
N PHE A 185 5.35 -6.84 11.74
CA PHE A 185 4.52 -7.27 12.87
C PHE A 185 5.04 -8.57 13.50
N ILE A 186 5.41 -9.57 12.69
CA ILE A 186 6.01 -10.82 13.19
C ILE A 186 7.29 -10.54 13.98
N SER A 187 8.12 -9.62 13.48
CA SER A 187 9.40 -9.28 14.09
C SER A 187 9.25 -8.55 15.42
N LEU A 188 8.22 -7.70 15.56
CA LEU A 188 7.98 -6.88 16.75
C LEU A 188 7.03 -7.54 17.77
N HIS A 189 6.12 -8.40 17.31
CA HIS A 189 5.02 -8.97 18.10
C HIS A 189 4.85 -10.48 17.84
N LYS A 190 5.97 -11.22 17.80
CA LYS A 190 6.02 -12.66 17.50
C LYS A 190 5.03 -13.51 18.33
N ASP A 191 4.89 -13.21 19.61
CA ASP A 191 4.00 -13.96 20.51
C ASP A 191 2.54 -13.75 20.12
N LEU A 192 2.12 -12.50 19.85
CA LEU A 192 0.76 -12.18 19.39
C LEU A 192 0.48 -12.76 18.01
N PHE A 193 1.45 -12.75 17.10
CA PHE A 193 1.31 -13.43 15.81
C PHE A 193 1.08 -14.93 16.02
N SER A 194 1.85 -15.57 16.89
CA SER A 194 1.71 -17.00 17.19
C SER A 194 0.38 -17.32 17.88
N GLU A 195 -0.14 -16.40 18.68
CA GLU A 195 -1.43 -16.52 19.37
C GLU A 195 -2.60 -16.42 18.38
N PHE A 196 -2.63 -15.36 17.55
CA PHE A 196 -3.79 -15.04 16.73
C PHE A 196 -3.75 -15.60 15.31
N VAL A 197 -2.59 -15.94 14.75
CA VAL A 197 -2.45 -16.27 13.32
C VAL A 197 -2.23 -17.76 13.11
N ASN A 198 -2.99 -18.35 12.19
CA ASN A 198 -2.87 -19.75 11.77
C ASN A 198 -1.90 -19.89 10.60
N LYS A 199 -2.14 -19.12 9.53
CA LYS A 199 -1.34 -19.14 8.30
C LYS A 199 -1.20 -17.72 7.77
N TRP A 200 -0.10 -17.47 7.07
CA TRP A 200 0.11 -16.25 6.31
C TRP A 200 0.38 -16.57 4.85
N ILE A 201 -0.49 -16.08 3.98
CA ILE A 201 -0.39 -16.15 2.52
C ILE A 201 0.04 -14.78 2.03
N CYS A 202 1.16 -14.74 1.32
CA CYS A 202 1.77 -13.50 0.87
C CYS A 202 1.76 -13.42 -0.65
N ILE A 203 1.06 -12.44 -1.22
CA ILE A 203 0.89 -12.27 -2.67
C ILE A 203 1.78 -11.12 -3.14
N ALA A 204 2.77 -11.43 -3.98
CA ALA A 204 3.66 -10.45 -4.62
C ALA A 204 4.36 -9.49 -3.63
N CYS A 205 4.75 -9.97 -2.44
CA CYS A 205 5.43 -9.14 -1.45
C CYS A 205 6.89 -8.86 -1.85
N PRO A 206 7.30 -7.58 -1.88
CA PRO A 206 8.65 -7.18 -2.23
C PRO A 206 9.60 -7.32 -1.03
N PHE A 207 9.84 -8.54 -0.56
CA PHE A 207 10.70 -8.82 0.62
C PHE A 207 12.11 -8.21 0.52
N GLN A 208 12.61 -8.00 -0.70
CA GLN A 208 13.94 -7.43 -0.96
C GLN A 208 13.86 -6.05 -1.64
N GLY A 209 12.69 -5.41 -1.57
CA GLY A 209 12.39 -4.16 -2.27
C GLY A 209 11.80 -4.37 -3.67
N ALA A 210 11.39 -3.27 -4.27
CA ALA A 210 10.76 -3.19 -5.59
C ALA A 210 11.47 -2.13 -6.46
N PRO A 211 12.76 -2.33 -6.80
CA PRO A 211 13.64 -1.29 -7.35
C PRO A 211 13.07 -0.57 -8.56
N GLY A 212 12.45 -1.28 -9.51
CA GLY A 212 11.91 -0.65 -10.72
C GLY A 212 10.85 0.41 -10.41
N CYS A 213 9.80 0.03 -9.67
CA CYS A 213 8.69 0.94 -9.34
C CYS A 213 9.13 2.03 -8.36
N ILE A 214 9.93 1.68 -7.36
CA ILE A 214 10.32 2.61 -6.29
C ILE A 214 11.31 3.65 -6.75
N ASN A 215 12.33 3.26 -7.52
CA ASN A 215 13.31 4.21 -8.04
C ASN A 215 12.65 5.17 -9.04
N ASP A 216 11.73 4.68 -9.90
CA ASP A 216 10.96 5.53 -10.82
C ASP A 216 10.04 6.49 -10.06
N SER A 217 9.34 6.00 -9.03
CA SER A 217 8.46 6.80 -8.19
C SER A 217 9.18 7.96 -7.48
N LEU A 218 10.43 7.73 -7.03
CA LEU A 218 11.27 8.75 -6.39
C LEU A 218 11.83 9.79 -7.37
N LEU A 219 11.99 9.46 -8.65
CA LEU A 219 12.56 10.39 -9.64
C LEU A 219 11.51 11.17 -10.41
N THR A 220 10.42 10.50 -10.78
CA THR A 220 9.47 11.06 -11.74
C THR A 220 8.02 10.96 -11.26
N GLY A 221 7.77 10.28 -10.14
CA GLY A 221 6.45 10.07 -9.57
C GLY A 221 5.78 8.79 -10.05
N LEU A 222 4.52 8.61 -9.65
CA LEU A 222 3.73 7.44 -10.00
C LEU A 222 2.39 7.87 -10.59
N GLN A 223 1.98 7.16 -11.63
CA GLN A 223 0.67 7.33 -12.27
C GLN A 223 0.06 5.94 -12.44
N PHE A 224 -1.22 5.82 -12.12
CA PHE A 224 -1.90 4.51 -12.06
C PHE A 224 -2.64 4.16 -13.35
N VAL A 225 -2.88 5.14 -14.21
CA VAL A 225 -3.62 4.97 -15.46
C VAL A 225 -2.98 5.83 -16.55
N ASP A 226 -2.85 5.29 -17.75
CA ASP A 226 -2.30 5.98 -18.91
C ASP A 226 -3.40 6.54 -19.83
N GLY A 227 -3.06 7.53 -20.66
CA GLY A 227 -3.98 8.09 -21.65
C GLY A 227 -4.96 9.12 -21.09
N PHE A 228 -6.14 9.25 -21.71
CA PHE A 228 -7.15 10.26 -21.34
C PHE A 228 -7.71 10.07 -19.93
N GLU A 229 -7.80 8.83 -19.46
CA GLU A 229 -8.31 8.53 -18.11
C GLU A 229 -7.42 9.12 -17.01
N SER A 230 -6.13 9.29 -17.31
CA SER A 230 -5.14 9.81 -16.38
C SER A 230 -5.43 11.25 -15.89
N TYR A 231 -6.19 12.04 -16.66
CA TYR A 231 -6.65 13.38 -16.27
C TYR A 231 -7.62 13.37 -15.09
N PHE A 232 -8.28 12.25 -14.82
CA PHE A 232 -9.19 12.08 -13.69
C PHE A 232 -8.47 11.58 -12.43
N PHE A 233 -7.20 11.20 -12.52
CA PHE A 233 -6.41 10.76 -11.37
C PHE A 233 -5.49 11.88 -10.87
N VAL A 234 -4.84 11.61 -9.74
CA VAL A 234 -3.76 12.46 -9.22
C VAL A 234 -2.64 12.49 -10.26
N SER A 235 -2.16 13.70 -10.59
CA SER A 235 -1.09 13.81 -11.58
C SER A 235 0.20 13.16 -11.08
N ARG A 236 1.02 12.65 -12.00
CA ARG A 236 2.30 11.99 -11.69
C ARG A 236 3.18 12.85 -10.78
N TRP A 237 3.28 14.15 -11.07
CA TRP A 237 4.08 15.10 -10.28
C TRP A 237 3.46 15.42 -8.91
N THR A 238 2.14 15.56 -8.83
CA THR A 238 1.45 15.72 -7.54
C THR A 238 1.70 14.53 -6.62
N MET A 239 1.68 13.32 -7.18
CA MET A 239 1.99 12.08 -6.47
C MET A 239 3.46 12.05 -6.05
N HIS A 240 4.39 12.37 -6.97
CA HIS A 240 5.83 12.48 -6.68
C HIS A 240 6.11 13.30 -5.41
N GLN A 241 5.53 14.50 -5.32
CA GLN A 241 5.72 15.40 -4.18
C GLN A 241 5.22 14.81 -2.85
N LEU A 242 4.27 13.88 -2.86
CA LEU A 242 3.93 13.12 -1.66
C LEU A 242 4.94 11.99 -1.40
N LEU A 243 5.26 11.20 -2.43
CA LEU A 243 6.02 9.96 -2.29
C LEU A 243 7.46 10.18 -1.77
N VAL A 244 8.09 11.30 -2.13
CA VAL A 244 9.43 11.67 -1.63
C VAL A 244 9.48 11.78 -0.10
N GLU A 245 8.34 12.06 0.53
CA GLU A 245 8.20 12.22 1.99
C GLU A 245 7.52 11.03 2.68
N CYS A 246 7.32 9.90 1.97
CA CYS A 246 6.68 8.69 2.51
C CYS A 246 7.72 7.62 2.92
N PRO A 247 7.89 7.28 4.21
CA PRO A 247 8.77 6.21 4.66
C PRO A 247 8.55 4.85 4.01
N SER A 248 7.31 4.53 3.66
CA SER A 248 6.98 3.29 2.96
C SER A 248 7.72 3.11 1.64
N ILE A 249 7.98 4.21 0.92
CA ILE A 249 8.72 4.19 -0.36
C ILE A 249 10.17 3.79 -0.12
N TYR A 250 10.80 4.37 0.91
CA TYR A 250 12.19 4.08 1.24
C TYR A 250 12.38 2.67 1.80
N GLU A 251 11.38 2.14 2.51
CA GLU A 251 11.38 0.74 3.00
C GLU A 251 11.23 -0.29 1.87
N MET A 252 10.94 0.14 0.65
CA MET A 252 10.88 -0.72 -0.54
C MET A 252 12.00 -0.44 -1.55
N LEU A 253 12.99 0.41 -1.21
CA LEU A 253 14.22 0.54 -1.98
C LEU A 253 14.92 -0.83 -2.10
N PRO A 254 15.73 -1.06 -3.16
CA PRO A 254 16.46 -2.31 -3.31
C PRO A 254 17.32 -2.57 -2.09
N ASN A 255 17.22 -3.77 -1.52
CA ASN A 255 18.09 -4.18 -0.43
C ASN A 255 19.54 -4.33 -0.94
N PRO A 256 20.49 -3.50 -0.48
CA PRO A 256 21.89 -3.57 -0.92
C PRO A 256 22.60 -4.81 -0.37
N ASP A 257 22.10 -5.40 0.72
CA ASP A 257 22.68 -6.59 1.35
C ASP A 257 22.14 -7.89 0.73
N PHE A 258 21.17 -7.81 -0.18
CA PHE A 258 20.61 -8.97 -0.84
C PHE A 258 21.50 -9.41 -2.01
N ASN A 259 21.81 -10.72 -2.08
CA ASN A 259 22.59 -11.29 -3.17
C ASN A 259 21.71 -11.50 -4.42
N TRP A 260 21.50 -10.43 -5.19
CA TRP A 260 20.75 -10.48 -6.43
C TRP A 260 21.46 -11.35 -7.48
N LYS A 261 20.71 -12.23 -8.16
CA LYS A 261 21.25 -12.98 -9.32
C LYS A 261 21.73 -12.03 -10.43
N THR A 262 20.96 -10.96 -10.63
CA THR A 262 21.33 -9.80 -11.46
C THR A 262 20.97 -8.57 -10.64
N GLU A 263 21.97 -7.77 -10.32
CA GLU A 263 21.79 -6.57 -9.52
C GLU A 263 20.84 -5.59 -10.23
N PRO A 264 19.79 -5.09 -9.55
CA PRO A 264 18.86 -4.16 -10.15
C PRO A 264 19.55 -2.82 -10.37
N GLN A 265 19.50 -2.34 -11.60
CA GLN A 265 20.10 -1.07 -11.98
C GLN A 265 19.02 -0.09 -12.45
N ILE A 266 19.19 1.17 -12.08
CA ILE A 266 18.47 2.27 -12.74
C ILE A 266 19.34 2.84 -13.86
N GLN A 267 18.73 2.99 -15.03
CA GLN A 267 19.37 3.56 -16.21
C GLN A 267 18.72 4.89 -16.56
N VAL A 268 19.51 5.94 -16.68
CA VAL A 268 19.04 7.30 -16.97
C VAL A 268 19.85 7.93 -18.10
N TRP A 269 19.16 8.64 -18.98
CA TRP A 269 19.80 9.45 -20.02
C TRP A 269 20.10 10.84 -19.46
N ARG A 270 21.38 11.17 -19.28
CA ARG A 270 21.82 12.45 -18.69
C ARG A 270 22.59 13.28 -19.69
N LYS A 271 22.26 14.58 -19.75
CA LYS A 271 23.10 15.58 -20.42
C LYS A 271 24.21 15.99 -19.46
N GLN A 272 25.46 15.85 -19.88
CA GLN A 272 26.63 16.20 -19.06
C GLN A 272 26.96 17.69 -19.09
N SER A 273 26.32 18.47 -19.97
CA SER A 273 26.41 19.92 -20.00
C SER A 273 25.08 20.54 -20.43
N ASN A 274 24.90 21.82 -20.13
CA ASN A 274 23.75 22.60 -20.60
C ASN A 274 23.84 22.97 -22.09
N ASP A 275 24.94 22.64 -22.79
CA ASP A 275 25.06 22.88 -24.22
C ASP A 275 24.12 21.97 -25.01
N VAL A 276 23.36 22.60 -25.89
CA VAL A 276 22.34 21.97 -26.74
C VAL A 276 22.92 20.85 -27.62
N GLU A 277 24.21 20.93 -27.97
CA GLU A 277 24.90 19.99 -28.85
C GLU A 277 25.45 18.75 -28.16
N THR A 278 25.60 18.73 -26.82
CA THR A 278 26.12 17.54 -26.14
C THR A 278 25.04 16.44 -26.08
N PRO A 279 25.30 15.25 -26.65
CA PRO A 279 24.34 14.16 -26.61
C PRO A 279 24.16 13.65 -25.17
N ALA A 280 22.94 13.24 -24.83
CA ALA A 280 22.70 12.57 -23.57
C ALA A 280 23.43 11.22 -23.55
N LYS A 281 24.07 10.90 -22.43
CA LYS A 281 24.72 9.61 -22.20
C LYS A 281 23.86 8.75 -21.31
N LEU A 282 23.83 7.44 -21.59
CA LEU A 282 23.20 6.47 -20.72
C LEU A 282 24.13 6.18 -19.53
N GLU A 283 23.65 6.47 -18.33
CA GLU A 283 24.33 6.18 -17.07
C GLU A 283 23.54 5.10 -16.32
N SER A 284 24.24 4.21 -15.61
CA SER A 284 23.65 3.09 -14.86
C SER A 284 24.08 3.15 -13.40
N PHE A 285 23.14 2.99 -12.48
CA PHE A 285 23.38 3.07 -11.04
C PHE A 285 22.80 1.83 -10.35
N GLY A 286 23.61 1.18 -9.51
CA GLY A 286 23.17 0.06 -8.68
C GLY A 286 22.39 0.52 -7.44
N PRO A 287 22.04 -0.40 -6.52
CA PRO A 287 21.30 -0.13 -5.29
C PRO A 287 21.93 0.91 -4.37
N VAL A 288 23.26 1.02 -4.36
CA VAL A 288 23.98 1.99 -3.51
C VAL A 288 24.21 3.29 -4.27
N GLU A 289 24.63 3.21 -5.52
CA GLU A 289 24.94 4.39 -6.35
C GLU A 289 23.70 5.21 -6.70
N CYS A 290 22.51 4.60 -6.72
CA CYS A 290 21.27 5.31 -7.02
C CYS A 290 20.92 6.38 -5.97
N ILE A 291 21.45 6.28 -4.75
CA ILE A 291 21.25 7.28 -3.69
C ILE A 291 21.79 8.64 -4.15
N THR A 292 23.02 8.67 -4.68
CA THR A 292 23.63 9.91 -5.18
C THR A 292 22.84 10.47 -6.36
N LEU A 293 22.31 9.61 -7.23
CA LEU A 293 21.42 10.04 -8.31
C LEU A 293 20.16 10.73 -7.77
N PHE A 294 19.52 10.19 -6.74
CA PHE A 294 18.33 10.80 -6.13
C PHE A 294 18.65 12.13 -5.44
N GLU A 295 19.76 12.20 -4.71
CA GLU A 295 20.22 13.45 -4.07
C GLU A 295 20.43 14.56 -5.11
N GLU A 296 21.07 14.25 -6.24
CA GLU A 296 21.29 15.20 -7.33
C GLU A 296 19.98 15.60 -8.02
N ALA A 297 19.13 14.62 -8.35
CA ALA A 297 17.87 14.86 -9.05
C ALA A 297 16.88 15.68 -8.22
N LEU A 298 16.83 15.45 -6.91
CA LEU A 298 15.87 16.08 -6.00
C LEU A 298 16.43 17.30 -5.27
N LYS A 299 17.69 17.69 -5.49
CA LYS A 299 18.37 18.80 -4.78
C LYS A 299 17.55 20.10 -4.73
N ASN A 300 16.88 20.43 -5.84
CA ASN A 300 16.06 21.63 -5.98
C ASN A 300 14.56 21.30 -6.08
N ASN A 301 14.16 20.08 -5.70
CA ASN A 301 12.77 19.67 -5.73
C ASN A 301 11.98 20.42 -4.66
N GLU A 302 10.81 20.92 -5.04
CA GLU A 302 10.01 21.78 -4.20
C GLU A 302 8.51 21.54 -4.40
N LEU A 303 7.75 21.97 -3.40
CA LEU A 303 6.31 21.90 -3.33
C LEU A 303 5.75 23.28 -3.03
N ASN A 304 4.84 23.77 -3.88
CA ASN A 304 4.11 25.00 -3.61
C ASN A 304 2.78 24.67 -2.90
N TYR A 305 2.66 25.10 -1.65
CA TYR A 305 1.46 24.92 -0.84
C TYR A 305 1.00 26.25 -0.24
N ASN A 306 -0.21 26.68 -0.58
CA ASN A 306 -0.80 27.96 -0.13
C ASN A 306 0.11 29.18 -0.36
N GLY A 307 0.85 29.20 -1.48
CA GLY A 307 1.76 30.29 -1.84
C GLY A 307 3.15 30.19 -1.20
N ASN A 308 3.39 29.21 -0.33
CA ASN A 308 4.70 28.95 0.25
C ASN A 308 5.42 27.83 -0.50
N THR A 309 6.72 28.02 -0.74
CA THR A 309 7.60 26.99 -1.29
C THR A 309 8.21 26.16 -0.17
N ILE A 310 8.04 24.84 -0.25
CA ILE A 310 8.56 23.85 0.69
C ILE A 310 9.58 22.99 -0.06
N ALA A 311 10.82 22.93 0.42
CA ALA A 311 11.84 22.07 -0.17
C ALA A 311 11.53 20.60 0.13
N LEU A 312 11.59 19.76 -0.91
CA LEU A 312 11.39 18.30 -0.83
C LEU A 312 12.59 17.55 -1.44
N PRO A 313 13.81 17.71 -0.87
CA PRO A 313 14.96 16.98 -1.35
C PRO A 313 14.81 15.49 -1.08
N PHE A 314 15.69 14.67 -1.68
CA PHE A 314 15.79 13.27 -1.29
C PHE A 314 16.00 13.15 0.23
N ASN A 315 15.11 12.45 0.92
CA ASN A 315 15.01 12.55 2.37
C ASN A 315 15.92 11.54 3.07
N LEU A 316 17.18 11.94 3.30
CA LEU A 316 18.18 11.13 3.99
C LEU A 316 17.78 10.71 5.42
N SER A 317 16.90 11.48 6.08
CA SER A 317 16.41 11.13 7.42
C SER A 317 15.49 9.91 7.34
N ILE A 318 14.63 9.84 6.32
CA ILE A 318 13.80 8.67 6.06
C ILE A 318 14.70 7.50 5.67
N LEU A 319 15.63 7.68 4.73
CA LEU A 319 16.54 6.61 4.30
C LEU A 319 17.31 5.99 5.47
N LYS A 320 17.92 6.82 6.32
CA LYS A 320 18.66 6.35 7.51
C LYS A 320 17.75 5.56 8.44
N ARG A 321 16.51 6.02 8.64
CA ARG A 321 15.52 5.30 9.45
C ARG A 321 15.02 4.04 8.76
N ALA A 322 14.95 3.92 7.45
CA ALA A 322 14.64 2.65 6.80
C ALA A 322 15.80 1.65 6.94
N ALA A 323 17.05 2.10 6.74
CA ALA A 323 18.26 1.27 6.73
C ALA A 323 18.71 0.78 8.12
N ALA A 324 18.61 1.61 9.17
CA ALA A 324 18.98 1.26 10.56
C ALA A 324 18.20 0.06 11.14
N MET A 325 17.25 -0.47 10.36
CA MET A 325 16.27 -1.45 10.73
C MET A 325 16.53 -2.79 10.04
N VAL A 326 17.25 -2.80 8.90
CA VAL A 326 17.71 -4.02 8.21
C VAL A 326 18.77 -4.75 9.06
N GLN A 327 19.63 -3.99 9.76
CA GLN A 327 20.70 -4.53 10.61
C GLN A 327 20.24 -5.22 11.92
N ARG A 328 18.94 -5.22 12.23
CA ARG A 328 18.40 -5.89 13.43
C ARG A 328 17.78 -7.26 13.16
N HIS A 329 17.89 -7.77 11.94
CA HIS A 329 17.47 -9.13 11.60
C HIS A 329 18.69 -10.07 11.60
N PRO A 330 18.86 -10.95 12.61
CA PRO A 330 19.65 -12.15 12.38
C PRO A 330 18.88 -13.04 11.39
N GLN A 331 19.62 -13.60 10.43
CA GLN A 331 19.14 -14.62 9.50
C GLN A 331 18.54 -15.83 10.22
#